data_AF-A0A540M0I0-F1
#
_entry.id   AF-A0A540M0I0-F1
#
_cell.length_a   1.000
_cell.length_b   1.000
_cell.length_c   1.000
_cell.angle_alpha   90.00
_cell.angle_beta   90.00
_cell.angle_gamma   90.00
#
_symmetry.space_group_name_H-M   'P 1'
#
loop_
_entity.id
_entity.type
_entity.pdbx_description
1 polymer ?
#
loop_
_entity_poly.entity_id
_entity_poly.type
_entity_poly.pdbx_seq_one_letter_code
_entity_poly.pdbx_strand_id
1 'polypeptide(L)'
;MVEKGATFGVNWGIMATHQLPPKKVVRMLEDNGFDKLKLFEADGRILTALIGTKIEVMLAVPNFMLQEMSQEPVAADTWVDANVTSYCYSGGVNIKYVAVGNEPFLKTYNGTYLQTTLPALKNIQEALNNA
;
A
#
# COMPACT_ATOMS: atom_id res chain seq x y z
N MET A 1 5.29 2.33 -28.61
CA MET A 1 6.30 1.46 -27.97
C MET A 1 6.99 2.31 -26.91
N VAL A 2 6.81 1.99 -25.63
CA VAL A 2 7.49 2.70 -24.54
C VAL A 2 8.99 2.36 -24.60
N GLU A 3 9.86 3.36 -24.53
CA GLU A 3 11.32 3.14 -24.53
C GLU A 3 11.76 2.28 -23.33
N LYS A 4 12.65 1.31 -23.59
CA LYS A 4 13.32 0.53 -22.55
C LYS A 4 14.15 1.48 -21.67
N GLY A 5 13.61 1.83 -20.50
CA GLY A 5 14.29 2.66 -19.50
C GLY A 5 13.35 3.58 -18.72
N ALA A 6 12.16 3.88 -19.26
CA ALA A 6 11.16 4.69 -18.57
C ALA A 6 10.22 3.77 -17.76
N THR A 7 10.22 3.93 -16.44
CA THR A 7 9.35 3.20 -15.54
C THR A 7 8.08 3.99 -15.27
N PHE A 8 6.90 3.34 -15.24
CA PHE A 8 5.62 4.01 -15.06
C PHE A 8 4.80 3.34 -13.97
N GLY A 9 4.27 4.18 -13.09
CA GLY A 9 3.38 3.75 -12.01
C GLY A 9 1.92 4.07 -12.28
N VAL A 10 1.04 3.26 -11.71
CA VAL A 10 -0.41 3.51 -11.70
C VAL A 10 -0.99 3.39 -10.30
N ASN A 11 -2.08 4.12 -10.07
CA ASN A 11 -2.89 4.03 -8.86
C ASN A 11 -4.05 3.05 -9.12
N TRP A 12 -4.20 2.00 -8.31
CA TRP A 12 -5.34 1.09 -8.41
C TRP A 12 -6.28 1.32 -7.22
N GLY A 13 -7.36 2.06 -7.49
CA GLY A 13 -8.47 2.25 -6.55
C GLY A 13 -9.54 1.17 -6.70
N ILE A 14 -10.18 0.80 -5.59
CA ILE A 14 -11.24 -0.23 -5.55
C ILE A 14 -12.65 0.35 -5.36
N MET A 15 -12.79 1.68 -5.31
CA MET A 15 -14.09 2.36 -5.23
C MET A 15 -14.81 2.34 -6.59
N ALA A 16 -15.26 1.17 -7.01
CA ALA A 16 -15.98 0.94 -8.25
C ALA A 16 -17.14 -0.04 -8.03
N THR A 17 -18.26 0.19 -8.71
CA THR A 17 -19.44 -0.68 -8.63
C THR A 17 -19.21 -2.04 -9.32
N HIS A 18 -18.31 -2.09 -10.30
CA HIS A 18 -17.98 -3.30 -11.06
C HIS A 18 -16.46 -3.44 -11.15
N GLN A 19 -15.88 -4.18 -10.22
CA GLN A 19 -14.45 -4.45 -10.21
C GLN A 19 -14.11 -5.61 -11.15
N LEU A 20 -13.03 -5.46 -11.91
CA LEU A 20 -12.44 -6.59 -12.64
C LEU A 20 -11.76 -7.56 -11.64
N PRO A 21 -11.72 -8.87 -11.94
CA PRO A 21 -10.96 -9.82 -11.13
C PRO A 21 -9.50 -9.38 -10.99
N PRO A 22 -8.90 -9.38 -9.79
CA PRO A 22 -7.56 -8.84 -9.56
C PRO A 22 -6.48 -9.41 -10.50
N LYS A 23 -6.49 -10.72 -10.76
CA LYS A 23 -5.56 -11.37 -11.70
C LYS A 23 -5.65 -10.82 -13.13
N LYS A 24 -6.84 -10.40 -13.58
CA LYS A 24 -7.01 -9.79 -14.90
C LYS A 24 -6.42 -8.38 -14.94
N VAL A 25 -6.59 -7.61 -13.85
CA VAL A 25 -5.99 -6.29 -13.73
C VAL A 25 -4.46 -6.40 -13.71
N VAL A 26 -3.90 -7.28 -12.88
CA VAL A 26 -2.44 -7.51 -12.82
C VAL A 26 -1.88 -7.88 -14.19
N ARG A 27 -2.50 -8.84 -14.89
CA ARG A 27 -2.09 -9.20 -16.25
C ARG A 27 -2.16 -8.00 -17.21
N MET A 28 -3.22 -7.21 -17.15
CA MET A 28 -3.35 -6.00 -17.95
C MET A 28 -2.22 -5.01 -17.65
N LEU A 29 -1.81 -4.84 -16.38
CA LEU A 29 -0.69 -3.97 -16.02
C LEU A 29 0.62 -4.47 -16.63
N GLU A 30 0.94 -5.76 -16.50
CA GLU A 30 2.14 -6.37 -17.08
C GLU A 30 2.15 -6.27 -18.62
N ASP A 31 1.03 -6.60 -19.27
CA ASP A 31 0.87 -6.56 -20.73
C ASP A 31 1.06 -5.13 -21.29
N ASN A 32 0.81 -4.10 -20.48
CA ASN A 32 0.99 -2.69 -20.83
C ASN A 32 2.31 -2.07 -20.32
N GLY A 33 3.18 -2.86 -19.69
CA GLY A 33 4.50 -2.41 -19.24
C GLY A 33 4.50 -1.54 -17.99
N PHE A 34 3.42 -1.56 -17.18
CA PHE A 34 3.44 -0.94 -15.86
C PHE A 34 4.25 -1.80 -14.89
N ASP A 35 5.20 -1.18 -14.21
CA ASP A 35 6.13 -1.84 -13.29
C ASP A 35 6.02 -1.32 -11.85
N LYS A 36 5.18 -0.30 -11.61
CA LYS A 36 4.92 0.27 -10.29
C LYS A 36 3.42 0.42 -10.04
N LEU A 37 2.99 0.17 -8.80
CA LEU A 37 1.59 0.17 -8.41
C LEU A 37 1.44 0.81 -7.03
N LYS A 38 0.54 1.78 -6.89
CA LYS A 38 0.07 2.26 -5.60
C LYS A 38 -1.32 1.70 -5.29
N LEU A 39 -1.45 1.09 -4.12
CA LEU A 39 -2.70 0.65 -3.50
C LEU A 39 -3.05 1.59 -2.35
N PHE A 40 -4.32 1.96 -2.23
CA PHE A 40 -4.80 2.87 -1.18
C PHE A 40 -5.16 2.14 0.14
N GLU A 41 -5.22 0.82 0.10
CA GLU A 41 -5.49 -0.06 1.24
C GLU A 41 -4.95 -1.47 0.98
N ALA A 42 -4.78 -2.25 2.04
CA ALA A 42 -4.27 -3.63 1.99
C ALA A 42 -5.39 -4.64 1.70
N ASP A 43 -5.80 -4.72 0.43
CA ASP A 43 -6.72 -5.75 -0.02
C ASP A 43 -5.99 -7.07 -0.30
N GLY A 44 -6.22 -8.08 0.54
CA GLY A 44 -5.57 -9.38 0.41
C GLY A 44 -5.83 -10.10 -0.92
N ARG A 45 -6.95 -9.83 -1.62
CA ARG A 45 -7.24 -10.41 -2.94
C ARG A 45 -6.33 -9.82 -4.01
N ILE A 46 -6.02 -8.53 -3.90
CA ILE A 46 -5.10 -7.82 -4.79
C ILE A 46 -3.66 -8.23 -4.49
N LEU A 47 -3.25 -8.22 -3.21
CA LEU A 47 -1.91 -8.66 -2.79
C LEU A 47 -1.65 -10.11 -3.23
N THR A 48 -2.61 -11.02 -3.04
CA THR A 48 -2.51 -12.41 -3.53
C THR A 48 -2.34 -12.48 -5.05
N ALA A 49 -2.99 -11.60 -5.80
CA ALA A 49 -2.85 -11.57 -7.26
C ALA A 49 -1.51 -11.01 -7.74
N LEU A 50 -0.79 -10.26 -6.90
CA LEU A 50 0.52 -9.67 -7.20
C LEU A 50 1.71 -10.58 -6.83
N ILE A 51 1.46 -11.67 -6.10
CA ILE A 51 2.49 -12.65 -5.72
C ILE A 51 3.22 -13.16 -6.97
N GLY A 52 4.56 -13.13 -6.93
CA GLY A 52 5.42 -13.63 -8.00
C GLY A 52 5.56 -12.68 -9.20
N THR A 53 4.85 -11.55 -9.22
CA THR A 53 5.04 -10.50 -10.22
C THR A 53 6.28 -9.66 -9.91
N LYS A 54 6.74 -8.88 -10.89
CA LYS A 54 7.84 -7.93 -10.71
C LYS A 54 7.38 -6.52 -10.33
N ILE A 55 6.07 -6.27 -10.32
CA ILE A 55 5.49 -4.97 -10.07
C ILE A 55 5.86 -4.52 -8.65
N GLU A 56 6.51 -3.36 -8.54
CA GLU A 56 6.81 -2.71 -7.28
C GLU A 56 5.55 -2.11 -6.68
N VAL A 57 5.26 -2.44 -5.42
CA VAL A 57 4.02 -2.02 -4.75
C VAL A 57 4.32 -0.98 -3.66
N MET A 58 3.61 0.14 -3.72
CA MET A 58 3.41 1.05 -2.61
C MET A 58 2.07 0.75 -1.97
N LEU A 59 2.07 0.40 -0.68
CA LEU A 59 0.88 0.05 0.07
C LEU A 59 0.54 1.15 1.07
N ALA A 60 -0.68 1.69 1.02
CA ALA A 60 -1.06 2.77 1.92
C ALA A 60 -1.77 2.27 3.19
N VAL A 61 -1.49 2.93 4.32
CA VAL A 61 -2.29 2.91 5.54
C VAL A 61 -3.39 3.98 5.39
N PRO A 62 -4.68 3.59 5.42
CA PRO A 62 -5.78 4.54 5.31
C PRO A 62 -5.80 5.59 6.45
N ASN A 63 -6.29 6.79 6.15
CA ASN A 63 -6.35 7.90 7.14
C ASN A 63 -7.12 7.53 8.41
N PHE A 64 -8.19 6.72 8.32
CA PHE A 64 -8.99 6.32 9.48
C PHE A 64 -8.19 5.48 10.50
N MET A 65 -7.09 4.84 10.08
CA MET A 65 -6.23 4.04 10.96
C MET A 65 -5.16 4.88 11.67
N LEU A 66 -4.92 6.12 11.24
CA LEU A 66 -3.83 6.95 11.78
C LEU A 66 -3.97 7.19 13.28
N GLN A 67 -5.19 7.34 13.79
CA GLN A 67 -5.44 7.51 15.23
C GLN A 67 -4.95 6.28 16.01
N GLU A 68 -5.42 5.09 15.66
CA GLU A 68 -5.06 3.83 16.30
C GLU A 68 -3.55 3.57 16.19
N MET A 69 -2.99 3.68 14.98
CA MET A 69 -1.56 3.46 14.73
C MET A 69 -0.66 4.46 15.47
N SER A 70 -1.17 5.65 15.78
CA SER A 70 -0.43 6.66 16.55
C SER A 70 -0.39 6.38 18.05
N GLN A 71 -1.40 5.69 18.59
CA GLN A 71 -1.59 5.49 20.03
C GLN A 71 -1.13 4.11 20.48
N GLU A 72 -1.28 3.10 19.62
CA GLU A 72 -1.04 1.69 19.95
C GLU A 72 0.05 1.10 19.02
N PRO A 73 1.31 1.03 19.46
CA PRO A 73 2.40 0.44 18.66
C PRO A 73 2.10 -0.99 18.19
N VAL A 74 1.43 -1.78 19.03
CA VAL A 74 1.01 -3.16 18.70
C VAL A 74 0.05 -3.20 17.50
N ALA A 75 -0.76 -2.16 17.30
CA ALA A 75 -1.61 -2.07 16.11
C ALA A 75 -0.77 -1.90 14.84
N ALA A 76 0.31 -1.12 14.90
CA ALA A 76 1.25 -0.96 13.79
C ALA A 76 1.99 -2.27 13.51
N ASP A 77 2.47 -2.97 14.55
CA ASP A 77 3.09 -4.29 14.42
C ASP A 77 2.14 -5.29 13.74
N THR A 78 0.90 -5.36 14.21
CA THR A 78 -0.13 -6.26 13.66
C THR A 78 -0.44 -5.92 12.20
N TRP A 79 -0.53 -4.63 11.86
CA TRP A 79 -0.79 -4.21 10.50
C TRP A 79 0.37 -4.53 9.55
N VAL A 80 1.61 -4.31 10.00
CA VAL A 80 2.81 -4.65 9.24
C VAL A 80 2.91 -6.17 9.05
N ASP A 81 2.65 -6.95 10.09
CA ASP A 81 2.68 -8.40 10.01
C ASP A 81 1.67 -8.94 8.99
N ALA A 82 0.42 -8.50 9.12
CA ALA A 82 -0.68 -9.00 8.28
C ALA A 82 -0.57 -8.55 6.81
N ASN A 83 -0.06 -7.35 6.54
CA ASN A 83 -0.19 -6.72 5.23
C ASN A 83 1.15 -6.54 4.48
N VAL A 84 2.27 -6.56 5.20
CA VAL A 84 3.60 -6.38 4.62
C VAL A 84 4.38 -7.68 4.69
N THR A 85 4.75 -8.16 5.87
CA THR A 85 5.66 -9.32 6.02
C THR A 85 5.02 -10.62 5.51
N SER A 86 3.73 -10.81 5.77
CA SER A 86 2.95 -11.96 5.28
C SER A 86 2.95 -12.10 3.75
N TYR A 87 3.21 -11.00 3.02
CA TYR A 87 3.28 -11.00 1.55
C TYR A 87 4.71 -10.79 1.03
N CYS A 88 5.63 -10.26 1.83
CA CYS A 88 6.99 -9.90 1.43
C CYS A 88 8.00 -11.00 1.75
N TYR A 89 7.83 -12.17 1.13
CA TYR A 89 8.77 -13.30 1.19
C TYR A 89 9.38 -13.59 -0.19
N SER A 90 10.33 -14.53 -0.28
CA SER A 90 10.94 -14.91 -1.56
C SER A 90 9.88 -15.45 -2.54
N GLY A 91 9.66 -14.74 -3.65
CA GLY A 91 8.59 -15.04 -4.61
C GLY A 91 7.21 -14.47 -4.23
N GLY A 92 7.13 -13.70 -3.15
CA GLY A 92 5.95 -12.94 -2.72
C GLY A 92 5.71 -11.66 -3.52
N VAL A 93 5.06 -10.69 -2.90
CA VAL A 93 4.80 -9.35 -3.47
C VAL A 93 6.04 -8.47 -3.30
N ASN A 94 6.43 -7.74 -4.35
CA ASN A 94 7.56 -6.81 -4.32
C ASN A 94 7.15 -5.45 -3.70
N ILE A 95 6.90 -5.43 -2.38
CA ILE A 95 6.53 -4.21 -1.66
C ILE A 95 7.78 -3.33 -1.47
N LYS A 96 7.72 -2.08 -1.93
CA LYS A 96 8.83 -1.10 -1.82
C LYS A 96 8.59 -0.01 -0.80
N TYR A 97 7.33 0.38 -0.61
CA TYR A 97 6.97 1.53 0.22
C TYR A 97 5.69 1.27 0.99
N VAL A 98 5.64 1.77 2.23
CA VAL A 98 4.40 1.93 2.98
C VAL A 98 4.07 3.42 3.06
N ALA A 99 2.92 3.82 2.55
CA ALA A 99 2.45 5.21 2.58
C ALA A 99 1.53 5.41 3.79
N VAL A 100 1.99 6.11 4.82
CA VAL A 100 1.21 6.30 6.06
C VAL A 100 0.27 7.50 5.92
N GLY A 101 -1.00 7.23 5.57
CA GLY A 101 -2.01 8.22 5.24
C GLY A 101 -2.03 8.61 3.76
N ASN A 102 -3.18 9.10 3.31
CA ASN A 102 -3.38 9.68 1.97
C ASN A 102 -3.90 11.12 2.11
N GLU A 103 -3.03 12.10 1.86
CA GLU A 103 -3.32 13.52 1.99
C GLU A 103 -3.98 13.90 3.35
N PRO A 104 -3.43 13.45 4.50
CA PRO A 104 -4.08 13.61 5.80
C PRO A 104 -4.26 15.08 6.25
N PHE A 105 -3.57 16.02 5.58
CA PHE A 105 -3.59 17.45 5.92
C PHE A 105 -4.52 18.29 5.03
N LEU A 106 -5.37 17.66 4.21
CA LEU A 106 -6.39 18.39 3.46
C LEU A 106 -7.30 19.19 4.40
N LYS A 107 -7.68 20.40 3.97
CA LYS A 107 -8.58 21.29 4.72
C LYS A 107 -9.91 20.63 5.07
N THR A 108 -10.39 19.71 4.23
CA THR A 108 -11.64 18.95 4.43
C THR A 108 -11.62 18.09 5.70
N TYR A 109 -10.44 17.68 6.17
CA TYR A 109 -10.31 16.93 7.42
C TYR A 109 -10.27 17.83 8.65
N ASN A 110 -10.31 19.16 8.51
CA ASN A 110 -10.37 20.12 9.61
C ASN A 110 -9.34 19.85 10.73
N GLY A 111 -8.12 19.48 10.34
CA GLY A 111 -7.04 19.20 11.29
C GLY A 111 -7.10 17.85 12.02
N THR A 112 -8.06 16.98 11.70
CA THR A 112 -8.29 15.67 12.37
C THR A 112 -7.01 14.84 12.51
N TYR A 113 -6.14 14.84 11.49
CA TYR A 113 -4.95 13.98 11.46
C TYR A 113 -3.63 14.71 11.79
N LEU A 114 -3.68 15.98 12.22
CA LEU A 114 -2.47 16.78 12.45
C LEU A 114 -1.55 16.18 13.52
N GLN A 115 -2.13 15.67 14.61
CA GLN A 115 -1.37 15.14 15.75
C GLN A 115 -1.06 13.65 15.64
N THR A 116 -1.75 12.93 14.76
CA THR A 116 -1.66 11.46 14.67
C THR A 116 -0.75 10.98 13.54
N THR A 117 -0.62 11.76 12.46
CA THR A 117 0.13 11.32 11.27
C THR A 117 1.60 11.00 11.58
N LEU A 118 2.31 11.88 12.29
CA LEU A 118 3.73 11.66 12.58
C LEU A 118 3.97 10.48 13.56
N PRO A 119 3.25 10.38 14.70
CA PRO A 119 3.43 9.21 15.56
C PRO A 119 3.04 7.89 14.88
N ALA A 120 1.96 7.86 14.08
CA ALA A 120 1.60 6.68 13.30
C ALA A 120 2.72 6.26 12.33
N LEU A 121 3.33 7.24 11.64
CA LEU A 121 4.46 6.97 10.75
C LEU A 121 5.65 6.38 11.50
N LYS A 122 5.96 6.91 12.69
CA LYS A 122 7.04 6.37 13.53
C LYS A 122 6.77 4.93 13.97
N ASN A 123 5.57 4.64 14.44
CA ASN A 123 5.21 3.30 14.90
C ASN A 123 5.23 2.30 13.73
N ILE A 124 4.74 2.66 12.54
CA ILE A 124 4.84 1.82 11.34
C ILE A 124 6.31 1.59 10.95
N GLN A 125 7.15 2.63 11.01
CA GLN A 125 8.57 2.48 10.70
C GLN A 125 9.28 1.58 11.72
N GLU A 126 8.93 1.68 13.01
CA GLU A 126 9.48 0.82 14.06
C GLU A 126 9.04 -0.64 13.87
N ALA A 127 7.76 -0.89 13.59
CA ALA A 127 7.24 -2.20 13.24
C ALA A 127 7.98 -2.81 12.04
N LEU A 128 8.25 -2.03 10.98
CA LEU A 128 9.04 -2.47 9.82
C LEU A 128 10.50 -2.78 10.16
N ASN A 129 11.10 -2.09 11.14
CA ASN A 129 12.47 -2.36 11.56
C ASN A 129 12.57 -3.65 12.40
N ASN A 130 11.48 -4.02 13.08
CA ASN A 130 11.42 -5.19 13.96
C ASN A 130 10.91 -6.47 13.27
N ALA A 131 10.42 -6.32 12.04
CA ALA A 131 9.84 -7.38 11.20
C ALA A 131 10.87 -8.36 10.62
#